data_AF-A0A6A3KNN2-F1
#
_entry.id   AF-A0A6A3KNN2-F1
#
_cell.length_a   1.000
_cell.length_b   1.000
_cell.length_c   1.000
_cell.angle_alpha   90.00
_cell.angle_beta   90.00
_cell.angle_gamma   90.00
#
_symmetry.space_group_name_H-M   'P 1'
#
loop_
_entity.id
_entity.type
_entity.pdbx_description
1 polymer ?
#
loop_
_entity_poly.entity_id
_entity_poly.type
_entity_poly.pdbx_seq_one_letter_code
_entity_poly.pdbx_strand_id
1 'polypeptide(L)'
;MPNATPWSVEEDVRLCKAYTNISEDGATSTDQNATAFWDRIHATYSQLGATDTVARKPGALQTRWAGLIRPDVALYASCLAAVEAQQRSGWTEQDYTNEAANRFTAKREQLNANVLCEYNEANCMEACALCATYLHHVNSPVNHVSMMKAAF
;
A
#
# COMPACT_ATOMS: atom_id res chain seq x y z
N MET A 1 -13.53 3.28 -19.52
CA MET A 1 -12.56 4.21 -18.92
C MET A 1 -11.18 3.78 -19.36
N PRO A 2 -10.28 4.65 -19.84
CA PRO A 2 -8.91 4.23 -20.07
C PRO A 2 -8.32 3.78 -18.72
N ASN A 3 -7.69 2.60 -18.70
CA ASN A 3 -7.04 2.08 -17.50
C ASN A 3 -6.01 3.10 -17.00
N ALA A 4 -5.96 3.32 -15.69
CA ALA A 4 -4.94 4.18 -15.09
C ALA A 4 -3.54 3.66 -15.45
N THR A 5 -2.67 4.54 -15.93
CA THR A 5 -1.28 4.17 -16.24
C THR A 5 -0.61 3.61 -14.98
N PRO A 6 -0.07 2.38 -15.01
CA PRO A 6 0.65 1.80 -13.86
C PRO A 6 1.81 2.68 -13.43
N TRP A 7 2.13 2.69 -12.14
CA TRP A 7 3.31 3.37 -11.62
C TRP A 7 4.55 2.52 -11.84
N SER A 8 5.66 3.13 -12.27
CA SER A 8 6.96 2.48 -12.34
C SER A 8 7.83 2.76 -11.12
N VAL A 9 8.88 1.95 -10.92
CA VAL A 9 9.87 2.16 -9.85
C VAL A 9 10.59 3.48 -10.03
N GLU A 10 10.89 3.87 -11.27
CA GLU A 10 11.55 5.13 -11.60
C GLU A 10 10.67 6.34 -11.25
N GLU A 11 9.35 6.22 -11.40
CA GLU A 11 8.41 7.25 -10.97
C GLU A 11 8.39 7.39 -9.43
N ASP A 12 8.38 6.28 -8.69
CA ASP A 12 8.43 6.31 -7.23
C ASP A 12 9.75 6.92 -6.73
N VAL A 13 10.90 6.51 -7.30
CA VAL A 13 12.21 7.09 -6.98
C VAL A 13 12.26 8.58 -7.28
N ARG A 14 11.70 9.01 -8.41
CA ARG A 14 11.61 10.43 -8.77
C ARG A 14 10.76 11.21 -7.77
N LEU A 15 9.64 10.64 -7.32
CA LEU A 15 8.78 11.25 -6.32
C LEU A 15 9.46 11.35 -4.95
N CYS A 16 10.21 10.32 -4.53
CA CYS A 16 11.05 10.39 -3.32
C CYS A 16 12.05 11.55 -3.40
N LYS A 17 12.79 11.66 -4.50
CA LYS A 17 13.75 12.76 -4.71
C LYS A 17 13.08 14.14 -4.66
N ALA A 18 11.97 14.30 -5.37
CA ALA A 18 11.23 15.55 -5.37
C ALA A 18 10.73 15.93 -3.97
N TYR A 19 10.20 14.95 -3.23
CA TYR A 19 9.75 15.16 -1.86
C TYR A 19 10.90 15.59 -0.95
N THR A 20 12.02 14.85 -0.96
CA THR A 20 13.20 15.15 -0.14
C THR A 20 13.71 16.57 -0.39
N ASN A 21 13.90 16.94 -1.66
CA ASN A 21 14.38 18.28 -2.05
C ASN A 21 13.51 19.40 -1.48
N ILE A 22 12.18 19.23 -1.49
CA ILE A 22 11.25 20.25 -0.98
C ILE A 22 11.14 20.21 0.54
N SER A 23 11.26 19.03 1.16
CA SER A 23 11.19 18.89 2.63
C SER A 23 12.41 19.43 3.35
N GLU A 24 13.58 19.43 2.70
CA GLU A 24 14.82 19.96 3.24
C GLU A 24 15.00 21.46 2.98
N ASP A 25 14.20 22.04 2.07
CA ASP A 25 14.13 23.48 1.85
C ASP A 25 13.44 24.17 3.03
N GLY A 26 14.22 24.89 3.85
CA GLY A 26 13.77 25.56 5.08
C GLY A 26 12.70 26.65 4.88
N ALA A 27 12.26 26.91 3.65
CA ALA A 27 11.21 27.86 3.30
C ALA A 27 9.78 27.26 3.42
N THR A 28 9.41 26.75 4.60
CA THR A 28 8.03 26.33 4.90
C THR A 28 7.48 27.03 6.14
N SER A 29 7.01 28.27 5.97
CA SER A 29 6.16 28.91 6.99
C SER A 29 4.77 28.24 7.02
N THR A 30 4.47 27.63 8.16
CA THR A 30 3.17 27.44 8.84
C THR A 30 1.93 27.12 7.98
N ASP A 31 1.58 25.82 7.94
CA ASP A 31 0.25 25.15 7.90
C ASP A 31 -0.94 25.66 7.04
N GLN A 32 -0.82 26.72 6.24
CA GLN A 32 -1.73 26.98 5.10
C GLN A 32 -1.14 26.41 3.78
N ASN A 33 -0.08 25.63 3.89
CA ASN A 33 0.92 25.35 2.86
C ASN A 33 0.81 23.95 2.24
N ALA A 34 -0.16 23.10 2.62
CA ALA A 34 -0.18 21.71 2.11
C ALA A 34 -0.33 21.64 0.58
N THR A 35 -1.24 22.42 0.00
CA THR A 35 -1.40 22.52 -1.46
C THR A 35 -0.15 23.09 -2.11
N ALA A 36 0.37 24.21 -1.60
CA ALA A 36 1.59 24.84 -2.13
C ALA A 36 2.85 23.97 -1.98
N PHE A 37 2.92 23.12 -0.96
CA PHE A 37 3.97 22.13 -0.77
C PHE A 37 3.88 21.04 -1.84
N TRP A 38 2.69 20.49 -2.07
CA TRP A 38 2.46 19.50 -3.13
C TRP A 38 2.64 20.08 -4.54
N ASP A 39 2.32 21.34 -4.75
CA ASP A 39 2.56 22.04 -6.02
C ASP A 39 4.08 22.16 -6.29
N ARG A 40 4.87 22.50 -5.27
CA ARG A 40 6.34 22.53 -5.35
C ARG A 40 6.93 21.14 -5.62
N ILE A 41 6.42 20.10 -4.96
CA ILE A 41 6.81 18.71 -5.21
C ILE A 41 6.48 18.32 -6.66
N HIS A 42 5.27 18.65 -7.13
CA HIS A 42 4.85 18.35 -8.50
C HIS A 42 5.74 19.03 -9.54
N ALA A 43 6.03 20.32 -9.36
CA ALA A 43 6.94 21.06 -10.22
C ALA A 43 8.35 20.42 -10.26
N THR A 44 8.90 20.08 -9.09
CA THR A 44 10.20 19.41 -8.98
C THR A 44 10.18 18.03 -9.62
N TYR A 45 9.14 17.24 -9.38
CA TYR A 45 8.93 15.93 -10.00
C TYR A 45 8.90 16.01 -11.53
N SER A 46 8.20 17.01 -12.09
CA SER A 46 8.15 17.23 -13.53
C SER A 46 9.52 17.61 -14.11
N GLN A 47 10.29 18.44 -13.41
CA GLN A 47 11.64 18.84 -13.84
C GLN A 47 12.65 17.69 -13.80
N LEU A 48 12.51 16.77 -12.85
CA LEU A 48 13.34 15.56 -12.75
C LEU A 48 12.99 14.51 -13.83
N GLY A 49 11.91 14.71 -14.57
CA GLY A 49 11.48 13.80 -15.63
C GLY A 49 12.16 14.04 -16.96
N ALA A 50 12.32 12.97 -17.75
CA ALA A 50 12.63 13.09 -19.16
C ALA A 50 11.43 13.69 -19.94
N THR A 51 11.73 14.34 -21.06
CA THR A 51 10.74 15.04 -21.91
C THR A 51 9.57 14.16 -22.34
N ASP A 52 9.78 12.86 -22.50
CA ASP A 52 8.78 11.90 -22.98
C ASP A 52 8.02 11.17 -21.86
N THR A 53 8.17 11.61 -20.61
CA THR A 53 7.51 10.94 -19.47
C THR A 53 6.05 11.33 -19.32
N VAL A 54 5.21 10.35 -18.98
CA VAL A 54 3.76 10.58 -18.76
C VAL A 54 3.57 11.55 -17.59
N ALA A 55 2.89 12.67 -17.86
CA ALA A 55 2.61 13.66 -16.84
C ALA A 55 1.57 13.12 -15.82
N ARG A 56 1.97 13.04 -14.55
CA ARG A 56 1.07 12.74 -13.43
C ARG A 56 0.42 14.02 -12.92
N LYS A 57 -0.82 13.93 -12.45
CA LYS A 57 -1.51 15.04 -11.77
C LYS A 57 -0.99 15.19 -10.34
N PRO A 58 -0.98 16.41 -9.74
CA PRO A 58 -0.52 16.62 -8.35
C PRO A 58 -1.21 15.69 -7.34
N GLY A 59 -2.54 15.57 -7.42
CA GLY A 59 -3.29 14.68 -6.52
C GLY A 59 -2.94 13.19 -6.67
N ALA A 60 -2.48 12.76 -7.84
CA ALA A 60 -2.01 11.38 -8.03
C ALA A 60 -0.69 11.12 -7.31
N LEU A 61 0.23 12.10 -7.31
CA LEU A 61 1.48 12.04 -6.54
C LEU A 61 1.19 11.99 -5.04
N GLN A 62 0.28 12.85 -4.56
CA GLN A 62 -0.10 12.87 -3.15
C GLN A 62 -0.70 11.54 -2.70
N THR A 63 -1.61 10.96 -3.47
CA THR A 63 -2.21 9.64 -3.18
C THR A 63 -1.15 8.53 -3.22
N ARG A 64 -0.26 8.53 -4.22
CA ARG A 64 0.82 7.54 -4.32
C ARG A 64 1.78 7.62 -3.14
N TRP A 65 2.14 8.84 -2.73
CA TRP A 65 2.98 9.08 -1.56
C TRP A 65 2.33 8.58 -0.27
N ALA A 66 1.10 9.01 -0.01
CA ALA A 66 0.40 8.68 1.24
C ALA A 66 0.09 7.18 1.35
N GLY A 67 -0.32 6.55 0.25
CA GLY A 67 -0.80 5.17 0.24
C GLY A 67 0.28 4.10 0.13
N LEU A 68 1.45 4.41 -0.45
CA LEU A 68 2.50 3.42 -0.68
C LEU A 68 3.87 3.88 -0.22
N ILE A 69 4.36 5.02 -0.72
CA ILE A 69 5.77 5.40 -0.51
C ILE A 69 6.05 5.74 0.95
N ARG A 70 5.23 6.60 1.57
CA ARG A 70 5.40 7.01 2.98
C ARG A 70 5.40 5.82 3.95
N PRO A 71 4.43 4.89 3.92
CA PRO A 71 4.48 3.73 4.80
C PRO A 71 5.69 2.82 4.52
N ASP A 72 6.10 2.67 3.26
CA ASP A 72 7.29 1.86 2.92
C ASP A 72 8.60 2.51 3.41
N VAL A 73 8.73 3.84 3.29
CA VAL A 73 9.86 4.59 3.85
C VAL A 73 9.91 4.43 5.37
N ALA A 74 8.78 4.53 6.06
CA ALA A 74 8.72 4.34 7.51
C ALA A 74 9.09 2.90 7.92
N LEU A 75 8.61 1.90 7.17
CA LEU A 75 8.95 0.50 7.40
C LEU A 75 10.45 0.25 7.18
N TYR A 76 11.02 0.76 6.10
CA TYR A 76 12.46 0.65 5.83
C TYR A 76 13.29 1.32 6.94
N ALA A 77 12.93 2.53 7.35
CA ALA A 77 13.61 3.23 8.45
C ALA A 77 13.58 2.42 9.75
N SER A 78 12.45 1.76 10.05
CA SER A 78 12.35 0.86 11.21
C SER A 78 13.27 -0.37 11.08
N CYS A 79 13.42 -0.92 9.88
CA CYS A 79 14.36 -2.01 9.62
C CYS A 79 15.80 -1.54 9.83
N LEU A 80 16.18 -0.40 9.25
CA LEU A 80 17.52 0.14 9.37
C LEU A 80 17.89 0.40 10.83
N ALA A 81 17.03 1.09 11.58
CA ALA A 81 17.23 1.33 13.02
C ALA A 81 17.40 0.02 13.81
N ALA A 82 16.62 -1.02 13.46
CA ALA A 82 16.74 -2.33 14.10
C ALA A 82 18.02 -3.11 13.73
N VAL A 83 18.63 -2.83 12.57
CA VAL A 83 19.95 -3.39 12.20
C VAL A 83 21.06 -2.62 12.91
N GLU A 84 21.01 -1.29 12.89
CA GLU A 84 21.99 -0.40 13.54
C GLU A 84 22.07 -0.67 15.06
N ALA A 85 20.94 -0.93 15.71
CA ALA A 85 20.88 -1.29 17.12
C ALA A 85 21.66 -2.57 17.49
N GLN A 86 22.01 -3.42 16.52
CA GLN A 86 22.75 -4.67 16.76
C GLN A 86 24.27 -4.45 16.90
N GLN A 87 24.78 -3.23 16.66
CA GLN A 87 26.19 -2.82 16.84
C GLN A 87 27.21 -3.88 16.38
N ARG A 88 27.20 -4.20 15.08
CA ARG A 88 28.10 -5.21 14.50
C ARG A 88 29.46 -4.58 14.19
N SER A 89 30.53 -5.13 14.77
CA SER A 89 31.89 -4.69 14.47
C SER A 89 32.29 -5.09 13.04
N GLY A 90 33.03 -4.22 12.36
CA GLY A 90 33.53 -4.46 11.00
C GLY A 90 32.50 -4.32 9.88
N TRP A 91 31.26 -3.95 10.18
CA TRP A 91 30.24 -3.67 9.18
C TRP A 91 30.40 -2.27 8.59
N THR A 92 30.31 -2.19 7.26
CA THR A 92 30.24 -0.92 6.52
C THR A 92 28.80 -0.39 6.49
N GLU A 93 28.61 0.88 6.17
CA GLU A 93 27.28 1.47 5.94
C GLU A 93 26.49 0.69 4.87
N GLN A 94 27.18 0.20 3.83
CA GLN A 94 26.58 -0.62 2.79
C GLN A 94 26.06 -1.96 3.35
N ASP A 95 26.76 -2.57 4.30
CA ASP A 95 26.29 -3.81 4.94
C ASP A 95 25.01 -3.58 5.76
N TYR A 96 24.95 -2.46 6.49
CA TYR A 96 23.75 -2.07 7.24
C TYR A 96 22.56 -1.82 6.31
N THR A 97 22.75 -1.08 5.22
CA THR A 97 21.68 -0.77 4.26
C THR A 97 21.22 -1.99 3.47
N ASN A 98 22.13 -2.90 3.09
CA ASN A 98 21.79 -4.18 2.45
C ASN A 98 20.96 -5.08 3.37
N GLU A 99 21.37 -5.23 4.63
CA GLU A 99 20.63 -6.02 5.62
C GLU A 99 19.26 -5.40 5.92
N ALA A 100 19.18 -4.07 6.03
CA ALA A 100 17.91 -3.37 6.20
C ALA A 100 16.97 -3.60 5.01
N ALA A 101 17.50 -3.58 3.77
CA ALA A 101 16.75 -3.87 2.56
C ALA A 101 16.22 -5.32 2.55
N ASN A 102 17.05 -6.30 2.95
CA ASN A 102 16.61 -7.69 3.08
C ASN A 102 15.45 -7.84 4.07
N ARG A 103 15.55 -7.22 5.25
CA ARG A 103 14.48 -7.24 6.26
C ARG A 103 13.22 -6.54 5.80
N PHE A 104 13.36 -5.42 5.08
CA PHE A 104 12.25 -4.69 4.49
C PHE A 104 11.50 -5.56 3.47
N THR A 105 12.21 -6.18 2.52
CA THR A 105 11.62 -7.07 1.51
C THR A 105 10.85 -8.22 2.16
N ALA A 106 11.45 -8.90 3.14
CA ALA A 106 10.79 -10.00 3.86
C ALA A 106 9.52 -9.53 4.58
N LYS A 107 9.55 -8.36 5.24
CA LYS A 107 8.37 -7.79 5.91
C LYS A 107 7.28 -7.39 4.92
N ARG A 108 7.64 -6.83 3.76
CA ARG A 108 6.67 -6.47 2.71
C ARG A 108 5.99 -7.69 2.12
N GLU A 109 6.74 -8.75 1.84
CA GLU A 109 6.19 -10.03 1.39
C GLU A 109 5.24 -10.63 2.43
N GLN A 110 5.64 -10.60 3.71
CA GLN A 110 4.77 -11.05 4.80
C GLN A 110 3.49 -10.23 4.90
N LEU A 111 3.57 -8.89 4.83
CA LEU A 111 2.38 -8.02 4.85
C LEU A 111 1.45 -8.32 3.66
N ASN A 112 2.01 -8.50 2.47
CA ASN A 112 1.22 -8.86 1.28
C ASN A 112 0.55 -10.23 1.46
N ALA A 113 1.26 -11.22 1.99
CA ALA A 113 0.71 -12.54 2.26
C ALA A 113 -0.41 -12.49 3.31
N ASN A 114 -0.24 -11.69 4.37
CA ASN A 114 -1.25 -11.49 5.40
C ASN A 114 -2.51 -10.86 4.83
N VAL A 115 -2.39 -9.80 4.03
CA VAL A 115 -3.54 -9.15 3.38
C VAL A 115 -4.29 -10.11 2.46
N LEU A 116 -3.57 -10.94 1.70
CA LEU A 116 -4.19 -11.97 0.86
C LEU A 116 -4.89 -13.04 1.69
N CYS A 117 -4.31 -13.45 2.82
CA CYS A 117 -4.91 -14.39 3.75
C CYS A 117 -6.21 -13.83 4.34
N GLU A 118 -6.17 -12.60 4.87
CA GLU A 118 -7.32 -11.90 5.44
C GLU A 118 -8.46 -11.76 4.42
N TYR A 119 -8.15 -11.41 3.17
CA TYR A 119 -9.14 -11.35 2.10
C TYR A 119 -9.78 -12.71 1.79
N ASN A 120 -8.97 -13.76 1.72
CA ASN A 120 -9.46 -15.12 1.47
C ASN A 120 -10.32 -15.64 2.63
N GLU A 121 -9.92 -15.36 3.87
CA GLU A 121 -10.69 -15.69 5.07
C GLU A 121 -12.05 -14.96 5.06
N ALA A 122 -12.06 -13.67 4.73
CA ALA A 122 -13.29 -12.88 4.63
C ALA A 122 -14.26 -13.45 3.57
N ASN A 123 -13.76 -13.79 2.39
CA ASN A 123 -14.56 -14.38 1.32
C ASN A 123 -15.09 -15.77 1.70
N CYS A 124 -14.28 -16.58 2.39
CA CYS A 124 -14.70 -17.89 2.88
C CYS A 124 -15.83 -17.77 3.91
N MET A 125 -15.71 -16.82 4.84
CA MET A 125 -16.75 -16.54 5.83
C MET A 125 -18.07 -16.09 5.17
N GLU A 126 -18.00 -15.22 4.16
CA GLU A 126 -19.18 -14.78 3.41
C GLU A 126 -19.84 -15.94 2.65
N ALA A 127 -19.05 -16.77 1.95
CA ALA A 127 -19.56 -17.96 1.27
C ALA A 127 -20.19 -18.97 2.24
N CYS A 128 -19.58 -19.18 3.41
CA CYS A 128 -20.14 -20.03 4.47
C CYS A 128 -21.45 -19.45 5.03
N ALA A 129 -21.55 -18.15 5.25
CA ALA A 129 -22.76 -17.49 5.73
C ALA A 129 -23.92 -17.60 4.73
N LEU A 130 -23.64 -17.43 3.44
CA LEU A 130 -24.61 -17.63 2.36
C LEU A 130 -25.09 -19.09 2.29
N CYS A 131 -24.18 -20.05 2.42
CA CYS A 131 -24.51 -21.49 2.45
C CYS A 131 -25.38 -21.85 3.67
N ALA A 132 -25.03 -21.36 4.86
CA ALA A 132 -25.82 -21.56 6.06
C ALA A 132 -27.24 -20.99 5.93
N THR A 133 -27.36 -19.77 5.39
CA THR A 133 -28.65 -19.12 5.13
C THR A 133 -29.49 -19.92 4.12
N TYR A 134 -28.86 -20.41 3.06
CA TYR A 134 -29.52 -21.26 2.06
C TYR A 134 -30.00 -22.58 2.67
N LEU A 135 -29.16 -23.27 3.46
CA LEU A 135 -29.54 -24.51 4.14
C LEU A 135 -30.66 -24.31 5.16
N HIS A 136 -30.67 -23.20 5.91
CA HIS A 136 -31.78 -22.85 6.80
C HIS A 136 -33.08 -22.58 6.02
N HIS A 137 -33.01 -21.98 4.83
CA HIS A 137 -34.17 -21.75 3.99
C HIS A 137 -34.74 -23.05 3.39
N VAL A 138 -33.86 -23.95 2.92
CA VAL A 138 -34.25 -25.24 2.33
C VAL A 138 -34.76 -26.23 3.38
N ASN A 139 -34.13 -26.27 4.56
CA ASN A 139 -34.53 -27.15 5.67
C ASN A 139 -35.57 -26.51 6.61
N SER A 140 -36.16 -25.38 6.22
CA SER A 140 -37.24 -24.76 6.99
C SER A 140 -38.45 -25.71 7.03
N PRO A 141 -38.99 -26.04 8.22
CA PRO A 141 -40.11 -26.98 8.37
C PRO A 141 -41.39 -26.51 7.66
N VAL A 142 -41.47 -25.24 7.27
CA VAL A 142 -42.58 -24.69 6.47
C VAL A 142 -42.61 -25.27 5.05
N ASN A 143 -41.45 -25.59 4.45
CA ASN A 143 -41.36 -26.15 3.09
C ASN A 143 -41.53 -27.68 3.06
N HIS A 144 -41.23 -28.39 4.15
CA HIS A 144 -41.35 -29.85 4.21
C HIS A 144 -42.81 -30.34 4.37
N VAL A 145 -43.71 -29.48 4.88
CA VAL A 145 -45.15 -29.80 5.03
C VAL A 145 -45.88 -29.80 3.68
N SER A 146 -45.32 -29.17 2.64
CA SER A 146 -45.98 -29.10 1.33
C SER A 146 -45.81 -30.37 0.48
N MET A 147 -44.80 -31.22 0.75
CA MET A 147 -44.62 -32.51 0.04
C MET A 147 -45.37 -33.68 0.69
N MET A 148 -45.64 -33.65 2.00
CA MET A 148 -46.36 -34.74 2.69
C MET A 148 -47.89 -34.69 2.54
N LYS A 149 -48.46 -33.61 2.03
CA LYS A 149 -49.92 -33.50 1.75
C LYS A 149 -50.35 -34.05 0.38
N ALA A 150 -49.43 -34.54 -0.45
CA ALA A 150 -49.74 -35.09 -1.77
C ALA A 150 -49.68 -36.63 -1.85
N ALA A 151 -49.50 -37.33 -0.73
CA ALA A 151 -49.36 -38.79 -0.68
C ALA A 151 -50.45 -39.52 0.13
N PHE A 152 -51.53 -38.83 0.51
CA PHE A 152 -52.75 -39.44 1.09
C PHE A 152 -53.99 -38.90 0.41
#